data_AF-A0A934WXT7-F1
#
_entry.id   AF-A0A934WXT7-F1
#
_cell.length_a   1.000
_cell.length_b   1.000
_cell.length_c   1.000
_cell.angle_alpha   90.00
_cell.angle_beta   90.00
_cell.angle_gamma   90.00
#
_symmetry.space_group_name_H-M   'P 1'
#
loop_
_entity.id
_entity.type
_entity.pdbx_description
1 polymer ?
#
loop_
_entity_poly.entity_id
_entity_poly.type
_entity_poly.pdbx_seq_one_letter_code
_entity_poly.pdbx_strand_id
1 'polypeptide(L)'
;MKKFRLITILMIGTVLFQSCKDDETTNQTDIVGVWTYNDLELEILVNNQDLATYYSSIGIPSAQADIYYEIFEALYKPDLEGYKIEFKADNTYQTTTPAGDSDESGTYEVNADLTELTTIDQDQVEYIYEIKSISNSSLTIVSSDSQETDINFDGTDETFMANVTLFLTK
;
A
#
# COMPACT_ATOMS: atom_id res chain seq x y z
N MET A 1 11.03 -44.45 -61.18
CA MET A 1 9.58 -44.64 -61.43
C MET A 1 8.85 -44.81 -60.11
N LYS A 2 7.64 -44.23 -60.02
CA LYS A 2 6.67 -44.19 -58.90
C LYS A 2 6.99 -43.22 -57.75
N LYS A 3 6.07 -42.40 -57.24
CA LYS A 3 5.05 -41.49 -57.82
C LYS A 3 4.55 -40.68 -56.60
N PHE A 4 4.54 -39.37 -56.75
CA PHE A 4 3.94 -38.34 -55.89
C PHE A 4 2.47 -38.62 -55.52
N ARG A 5 2.07 -38.41 -54.24
CA ARG A 5 0.73 -37.98 -53.73
C ARG A 5 0.92 -37.50 -52.27
N LEU A 6 1.15 -36.22 -51.98
CA LEU A 6 0.18 -35.14 -51.70
C LEU A 6 -1.24 -35.58 -51.29
N ILE A 7 -1.66 -35.21 -50.07
CA ILE A 7 -3.00 -34.79 -49.55
C ILE A 7 -2.77 -34.61 -48.03
N THR A 8 -2.48 -33.41 -47.53
CA THR A 8 -3.45 -32.39 -47.07
C THR A 8 -4.42 -32.92 -46.02
N ILE A 9 -4.04 -32.81 -44.74
CA ILE A 9 -5.00 -32.56 -43.65
C ILE A 9 -4.51 -31.32 -42.91
N LEU A 10 -4.93 -30.19 -43.48
CA LEU A 10 -5.21 -28.96 -42.79
C LEU A 10 -6.37 -29.26 -41.83
N MET A 11 -6.11 -29.32 -40.53
CA MET A 11 -7.17 -29.21 -39.53
C MET A 11 -6.89 -27.94 -38.72
N ILE A 12 -7.47 -26.88 -39.24
CA ILE A 12 -7.78 -25.65 -38.50
C ILE A 12 -8.62 -26.08 -37.31
N GLY A 13 -8.00 -25.97 -36.13
CA GLY A 13 -8.64 -26.05 -34.84
C GLY A 13 -8.13 -24.88 -34.00
N THR A 14 -8.31 -23.66 -34.51
CA THR A 14 -8.31 -22.44 -33.72
C THR A 14 -9.45 -22.55 -32.71
N VAL A 15 -9.17 -23.22 -31.59
CA VAL A 15 -9.96 -23.04 -30.37
C VAL A 15 -9.48 -21.72 -29.79
N LEU A 16 -10.19 -20.68 -30.23
CA LEU A 16 -10.27 -19.41 -29.54
C LEU A 16 -10.69 -19.68 -28.10
N PHE A 17 -9.72 -19.79 -27.19
CA PHE A 17 -9.96 -19.47 -25.79
C PHE A 17 -10.01 -17.95 -25.67
N GLN A 18 -11.06 -17.36 -26.26
CA GLN A 18 -11.60 -16.11 -25.75
C GLN A 18 -12.37 -16.45 -24.48
N SER A 19 -11.63 -16.56 -23.38
CA SER A 19 -12.15 -16.24 -22.07
C SER A 19 -11.27 -15.14 -21.53
N CYS A 20 -11.45 -13.92 -22.07
CA CYS A 20 -11.34 -12.73 -21.24
C CYS A 20 -12.38 -12.92 -20.13
N LYS A 21 -11.92 -13.44 -19.01
CA LYS A 21 -12.40 -12.89 -17.76
C LYS A 21 -11.39 -11.79 -17.49
N ASP A 22 -11.86 -10.55 -17.53
CA ASP A 22 -11.12 -9.40 -17.01
C ASP A 22 -10.99 -9.62 -15.50
N ASP A 23 -10.08 -10.51 -15.12
CA ASP A 23 -9.42 -10.42 -13.84
C ASP A 23 -8.26 -9.48 -14.13
N GLU A 24 -8.30 -8.27 -13.57
CA GLU A 24 -7.17 -7.34 -13.52
C GLU A 24 -5.96 -8.12 -13.01
N THR A 25 -5.17 -8.70 -13.92
CA THR A 25 -3.92 -9.35 -13.55
C THR A 25 -2.98 -8.24 -13.17
N THR A 26 -2.87 -8.01 -11.87
CA THR A 26 -1.96 -7.04 -11.30
C THR A 26 -0.55 -7.31 -11.84
N ASN A 27 -0.03 -6.40 -12.65
CA ASN A 27 1.32 -6.47 -13.19
C ASN A 27 2.23 -5.53 -12.40
N GLN A 28 3.53 -5.83 -12.29
CA GLN A 28 4.51 -4.90 -11.71
C GLN A 28 4.50 -3.51 -12.39
N THR A 29 3.99 -3.42 -13.63
CA THR A 29 3.80 -2.15 -14.33
C THR A 29 2.72 -1.26 -13.72
N ASP A 30 1.82 -1.81 -12.92
CA ASP A 30 0.63 -1.10 -12.44
C ASP A 30 1.02 -0.02 -11.43
N ILE A 31 2.15 -0.20 -10.73
CA ILE A 31 2.69 0.81 -9.81
C ILE A 31 3.22 2.06 -10.53
N VAL A 32 3.68 1.93 -11.77
CA VAL A 32 4.26 3.06 -12.51
C VAL A 32 3.17 4.09 -12.81
N GLY A 33 3.42 5.34 -12.45
CA GLY A 33 2.51 6.46 -12.66
C GLY A 33 2.50 7.44 -11.50
N VAL A 34 1.65 8.46 -11.63
CA VAL A 34 1.44 9.49 -10.60
C VAL A 34 0.23 9.09 -9.77
N TRP A 35 0.46 8.87 -8.49
CA TRP A 35 -0.56 8.54 -7.52
C TRP A 35 -0.83 9.75 -6.65
N THR A 36 -2.09 10.15 -6.56
CA THR A 36 -2.56 11.24 -5.72
C THR A 36 -3.19 10.67 -4.46
N TYR A 37 -2.85 11.26 -3.32
CA TYR A 37 -3.52 11.01 -2.05
C TYR A 37 -5.04 11.15 -2.19
N ASN A 38 -5.75 10.15 -1.68
CA ASN A 38 -7.21 10.16 -1.62
C ASN A 38 -7.70 10.11 -0.16
N ASP A 39 -7.16 9.20 0.65
CA ASP A 39 -7.56 9.07 2.06
C ASP A 39 -6.46 8.43 2.92
N LEU A 40 -6.66 8.51 4.23
CA LEU A 40 -5.80 7.97 5.28
C LEU A 40 -6.65 7.31 6.36
N GLU A 41 -6.30 6.07 6.72
CA GLU A 41 -6.85 5.41 7.90
C GLU A 41 -5.74 5.09 8.90
N LEU A 42 -6.04 5.29 10.19
CA LEU A 42 -5.18 4.88 11.29
C LEU A 42 -5.86 3.74 12.05
N GLU A 43 -5.12 2.66 12.25
CA GLU A 43 -5.44 1.62 13.21
C GLU A 43 -4.37 1.64 14.31
N ILE A 44 -4.82 1.57 15.56
CA ILE A 44 -3.95 1.47 16.73
C ILE A 44 -4.32 0.20 17.46
N LEU A 45 -3.32 -0.66 17.68
CA LEU A 45 -3.43 -1.88 18.45
C LEU A 45 -2.56 -1.79 19.69
N VAL A 46 -3.08 -2.26 20.83
CA VAL A 46 -2.33 -2.49 22.06
C VAL A 46 -2.49 -3.96 22.45
N ASN A 47 -1.39 -4.70 22.54
CA ASN A 47 -1.41 -6.15 22.76
C ASN A 47 -2.34 -6.89 21.78
N ASN A 48 -2.31 -6.50 20.50
CA ASN A 48 -3.18 -7.00 19.43
C ASN A 48 -4.69 -6.79 19.65
N GLN A 49 -5.07 -5.82 20.48
CA GLN A 49 -6.45 -5.37 20.66
C GLN A 49 -6.59 -3.94 20.14
N ASP A 50 -7.70 -3.58 19.51
CA ASP A 50 -7.95 -2.20 19.14
C ASP A 50 -7.93 -1.27 20.38
N LEU A 51 -7.51 -0.02 20.20
CA LEU A 51 -7.29 0.92 21.30
C LEU A 51 -8.52 1.11 22.20
N ALA A 52 -9.72 1.12 21.61
CA ALA A 52 -10.97 1.28 22.35
C ALA A 52 -11.26 0.06 23.25
N THR A 53 -11.01 -1.14 22.74
CA THR A 53 -11.07 -2.40 23.52
C THR A 53 -10.03 -2.39 24.63
N TYR A 54 -8.78 -2.01 24.34
CA TYR A 54 -7.72 -1.94 25.34
C TYR A 54 -8.08 -0.98 26.48
N TYR A 55 -8.49 0.26 26.16
CA TYR A 55 -8.92 1.25 27.15
C TYR A 55 -10.04 0.74 28.05
N SER A 56 -11.04 0.10 27.45
CA SER A 56 -12.15 -0.49 28.20
C SER A 56 -11.66 -1.55 29.20
N SER A 57 -10.64 -2.35 28.83
CA SER A 57 -10.09 -3.40 29.68
C SER A 57 -9.39 -2.87 30.94
N ILE A 58 -8.81 -1.66 30.86
CA ILE A 58 -8.12 -0.97 31.97
C ILE A 58 -9.00 0.09 32.66
N GLY A 59 -10.30 0.13 32.32
CA GLY A 59 -11.27 1.03 32.97
C GLY A 59 -11.28 2.47 32.44
N ILE A 60 -10.63 2.72 31.30
CA ILE A 60 -10.71 4.00 30.57
C ILE A 60 -11.93 3.95 29.63
N PRO A 61 -12.74 5.02 29.53
CA PRO A 61 -13.84 5.07 28.57
C PRO A 61 -13.36 4.90 27.13
N SER A 62 -13.99 3.98 26.38
CA SER A 62 -13.65 3.70 24.97
C SER A 62 -13.69 4.93 24.07
N ALA A 63 -14.59 5.88 24.35
CA ALA A 63 -14.71 7.15 23.61
C ALA A 63 -13.44 8.02 23.69
N GLN A 64 -12.50 7.74 24.60
CA GLN A 64 -11.20 8.41 24.58
C GLN A 64 -10.33 7.95 23.40
N ALA A 65 -10.51 6.73 22.89
CA ALA A 65 -9.79 6.27 21.70
C ALA A 65 -10.16 7.10 20.47
N ASP A 66 -11.44 7.46 20.31
CA ASP A 66 -11.93 8.32 19.21
C ASP A 66 -11.18 9.66 19.16
N ILE A 67 -10.86 10.25 20.32
CA ILE A 67 -10.11 11.51 20.41
C ILE A 67 -8.70 11.36 19.83
N TYR A 68 -8.04 10.21 20.01
CA TYR A 68 -6.71 9.98 19.42
C TYR A 68 -6.77 9.91 17.90
N TYR A 69 -7.77 9.20 17.35
CA TYR A 69 -7.98 9.14 15.91
C TYR A 69 -8.28 10.53 15.33
N GLU A 70 -9.17 11.30 15.99
CA GLU A 70 -9.48 12.68 15.57
C GLU A 70 -8.25 13.60 15.59
N ILE A 71 -7.40 13.50 16.62
CA ILE A 71 -6.16 14.29 16.71
C ILE A 71 -5.20 13.89 15.59
N PHE A 72 -5.01 12.59 15.34
CA PHE A 72 -4.16 12.11 14.27
C PHE A 72 -4.64 12.63 12.91
N GLU A 73 -5.92 12.48 12.61
CA GLU A 73 -6.48 12.98 11.36
C GLU A 73 -6.30 14.50 11.22
N ALA A 74 -6.57 15.26 12.28
CA ALA A 74 -6.42 16.71 12.28
C ALA A 74 -4.97 17.18 12.08
N LEU A 75 -3.98 16.38 12.50
CA LEU A 75 -2.57 16.70 12.34
C LEU A 75 -2.04 16.31 10.96
N TYR A 76 -2.42 15.15 10.42
CA TYR A 76 -1.78 14.59 9.22
C TYR A 76 -2.59 14.76 7.94
N LYS A 77 -3.93 14.75 7.97
CA LYS A 77 -4.74 14.89 6.74
C LYS A 77 -4.45 16.21 5.99
N PRO A 78 -4.29 17.38 6.65
CA PRO A 78 -4.00 18.62 5.94
C PRO A 78 -2.69 18.60 5.14
N ASP A 79 -1.66 17.92 5.67
CA ASP A 79 -0.34 17.84 5.03
C ASP A 79 -0.34 16.89 3.83
N LEU A 80 -1.25 15.91 3.82
CA LEU A 80 -1.42 14.95 2.73
C LEU A 80 -2.37 15.43 1.62
N GLU A 81 -3.18 16.46 1.87
CA GLU A 81 -4.22 16.89 0.95
C GLU A 81 -3.65 17.49 -0.35
N GLY A 82 -3.61 16.69 -1.42
CA GLY A 82 -2.96 17.06 -2.69
C GLY A 82 -1.54 16.53 -2.85
N TYR A 83 -1.06 15.75 -1.86
CA TYR A 83 0.18 14.99 -1.94
C TYR A 83 0.14 14.01 -3.11
N LYS A 84 1.28 13.87 -3.79
CA LYS A 84 1.46 12.94 -4.90
C LYS A 84 2.75 12.17 -4.77
N ILE A 85 2.75 10.93 -5.26
CA ILE A 85 3.95 10.12 -5.47
C ILE A 85 3.97 9.62 -6.91
N GLU A 86 5.05 9.91 -7.63
CA GLU A 86 5.31 9.40 -8.97
C GLU A 86 6.30 8.24 -8.90
N PHE A 87 5.88 7.04 -9.28
CA PHE A 87 6.77 5.90 -9.50
C PHE A 87 7.11 5.80 -10.99
N LYS A 88 8.40 5.84 -11.32
CA LYS A 88 8.90 5.85 -12.70
C LYS A 88 9.33 4.45 -13.13
N ALA A 89 9.32 4.21 -14.44
CA ALA A 89 9.68 2.90 -15.02
C ALA A 89 11.17 2.53 -14.85
N ASP A 90 12.01 3.45 -14.40
CA ASP A 90 13.44 3.26 -14.12
C ASP A 90 13.73 2.97 -12.63
N ASN A 91 12.72 2.56 -11.86
CA ASN A 91 12.79 2.27 -10.43
C ASN A 91 13.11 3.47 -9.54
N THR A 92 12.82 4.70 -10.00
CA THR A 92 12.91 5.91 -9.18
C THR A 92 11.52 6.43 -8.78
N TYR A 93 11.42 7.10 -7.63
CA TYR A 93 10.20 7.79 -7.22
C TYR A 93 10.45 9.26 -6.92
N GLN A 94 9.39 10.06 -6.96
CA GLN A 94 9.39 11.45 -6.54
C GLN A 94 8.06 11.80 -5.88
N THR A 95 8.11 12.52 -4.77
CA THR A 95 6.93 13.01 -4.08
C THR A 95 6.70 14.48 -4.41
N THR A 96 5.47 14.95 -4.30
CA THR A 96 5.12 16.35 -4.49
C THR A 96 4.11 16.74 -3.43
N THR A 97 4.44 17.79 -2.68
CA THR A 97 3.54 18.34 -1.66
C THR A 97 2.40 19.13 -2.29
N PRO A 98 1.36 19.45 -1.51
CA PRO A 98 0.29 20.35 -1.96
C PRO A 98 0.79 21.73 -2.41
N ALA A 99 1.92 22.20 -1.86
CA ALA A 99 2.56 23.45 -2.26
C ALA A 99 3.22 23.39 -3.66
N GLY A 100 3.35 22.20 -4.24
CA GLY A 100 3.96 21.97 -5.55
C GLY A 100 5.48 21.81 -5.51
N ASP A 101 6.08 21.84 -4.33
CA ASP A 101 7.49 21.56 -4.13
C ASP A 101 7.70 20.03 -4.10
N SER A 102 8.76 19.57 -4.77
CA SER A 102 9.17 18.16 -4.65
C SER A 102 9.80 17.96 -3.27
N ASP A 103 9.16 17.16 -2.43
CA ASP A 103 9.59 16.98 -1.04
C ASP A 103 10.71 15.94 -0.93
N GLU A 104 10.60 14.87 -1.72
CA GLU A 104 11.44 13.70 -1.59
C GLU A 104 11.59 12.97 -2.93
N SER A 105 12.69 12.25 -3.09
CA SER A 105 12.87 11.34 -4.22
C SER A 105 13.87 10.24 -3.85
N GLY A 106 13.86 9.16 -4.61
CA GLY A 106 14.71 8.02 -4.30
C GLY A 106 14.51 6.87 -5.28
N THR A 107 14.84 5.67 -4.84
CA THR A 107 14.56 4.43 -5.57
C THR A 107 13.44 3.66 -4.91
N TYR A 108 12.75 2.83 -5.68
CA TYR A 108 11.76 1.92 -5.14
C TYR A 108 11.87 0.53 -5.77
N GLU A 109 11.45 -0.46 -5.00
CA GLU A 109 11.33 -1.84 -5.42
C GLU A 109 9.97 -2.38 -4.96
N VAL A 110 9.36 -3.21 -5.81
CA VAL A 110 8.18 -3.98 -5.45
C VAL A 110 8.55 -5.44 -5.56
N ASN A 111 8.23 -6.22 -4.54
CA ASN A 111 8.52 -7.65 -4.55
C ASN A 111 7.73 -8.39 -5.64
N ALA A 112 8.10 -9.64 -5.90
CA ALA A 112 7.58 -10.40 -7.04
C ALA A 112 6.09 -10.77 -6.93
N ASP A 113 5.56 -10.86 -5.71
CA ASP A 113 4.17 -11.14 -5.38
C ASP A 113 3.31 -9.90 -5.16
N LEU A 114 3.88 -8.69 -5.31
CA LEU A 114 3.19 -7.40 -5.21
C LEU A 114 2.54 -7.18 -3.85
N THR A 115 3.17 -7.67 -2.78
CA THR A 115 2.70 -7.52 -1.41
C THR A 115 3.54 -6.52 -0.61
N GLU A 116 4.70 -6.11 -1.12
CA GLU A 116 5.63 -5.22 -0.42
C GLU A 116 6.20 -4.18 -1.41
N LEU A 117 6.18 -2.92 -0.98
CA LEU A 117 6.84 -1.79 -1.61
C LEU A 117 7.95 -1.33 -0.67
N THR A 118 9.18 -1.29 -1.18
CA THR A 118 10.32 -0.70 -0.48
C THR A 118 10.70 0.60 -1.18
N THR A 119 10.85 1.69 -0.43
CA THR A 119 11.43 2.95 -0.93
C THR A 119 12.73 3.25 -0.20
N ILE A 120 13.70 3.81 -0.92
CA ILE A 120 14.97 4.27 -0.35
C ILE A 120 15.15 5.72 -0.77
N ASP A 121 15.18 6.62 0.21
CA ASP A 121 15.28 8.07 -0.04
C ASP A 121 16.71 8.52 -0.39
N GLN A 122 16.89 9.82 -0.62
CA GLN A 122 18.20 10.40 -0.93
C GLN A 122 19.22 10.25 0.20
N ASP A 123 18.75 10.20 1.45
CA ASP A 123 19.55 10.01 2.66
C ASP A 123 19.83 8.52 2.96
N GLN A 124 19.39 7.63 2.06
CA GLN A 124 19.53 6.18 2.16
C GLN A 124 18.74 5.55 3.32
N VAL A 125 17.65 6.21 3.73
CA VAL A 125 16.70 5.64 4.68
C VAL A 125 15.74 4.74 3.91
N GLU A 126 15.57 3.52 4.40
CA GLU A 126 14.68 2.51 3.85
C GLU A 126 13.32 2.58 4.55
N TYR A 127 12.24 2.62 3.76
CA TYR A 127 10.86 2.51 4.23
C TYR A 127 10.20 1.32 3.54
N ILE A 128 9.49 0.52 4.33
CA ILE A 128 8.82 -0.69 3.86
C ILE A 128 7.33 -0.53 4.08
N TYR A 129 6.55 -0.79 3.03
CA TYR A 129 5.10 -0.72 3.04
C TYR A 129 4.51 -2.06 2.59
N GLU A 130 3.48 -2.53 3.27
CA GLU A 130 2.65 -3.63 2.77
C GLU A 130 1.71 -3.10 1.68
N ILE A 131 1.69 -3.74 0.51
CA ILE A 131 0.70 -3.47 -0.54
C ILE A 131 -0.55 -4.32 -0.26
N LYS A 132 -1.61 -3.69 0.22
CA LYS A 132 -2.91 -4.36 0.42
C LYS A 132 -3.65 -4.59 -0.89
N SER A 133 -3.56 -3.63 -1.80
CA SER A 133 -4.11 -3.76 -3.15
C SER A 133 -3.43 -2.81 -4.12
N ILE A 134 -3.32 -3.22 -5.37
CA ILE A 134 -2.85 -2.38 -6.46
C ILE A 134 -3.57 -2.76 -7.75
N SER A 135 -3.97 -1.75 -8.51
CA SER A 135 -4.64 -1.84 -9.81
C SER A 135 -4.16 -0.71 -10.72
N ASN A 136 -4.78 -0.57 -11.90
CA ASN A 136 -4.47 0.55 -12.78
C ASN A 136 -4.89 1.93 -12.24
N SER A 137 -5.82 2.00 -11.28
CA SER A 137 -6.39 3.26 -10.78
C SER A 137 -6.38 3.41 -9.25
N SER A 138 -6.09 2.34 -8.51
CA SER A 138 -6.07 2.34 -7.04
C SER A 138 -4.81 1.69 -6.50
N LEU A 139 -4.22 2.28 -5.46
CA LEU A 139 -3.13 1.71 -4.69
C LEU A 139 -3.45 1.89 -3.21
N THR A 140 -3.36 0.81 -2.44
CA THR A 140 -3.53 0.82 -0.99
C THR A 140 -2.30 0.22 -0.37
N ILE A 141 -1.58 1.05 0.39
CA ILE A 141 -0.37 0.65 1.09
C ILE A 141 -0.53 0.86 2.59
N VAL A 142 0.14 0.06 3.39
CA VAL A 142 0.14 0.13 4.85
C VAL A 142 1.57 0.28 5.34
N SER A 143 1.79 1.31 6.17
CA SER A 143 2.98 1.42 7.00
C SER A 143 2.64 0.97 8.41
N SER A 144 3.51 0.17 9.02
CA SER A 144 3.32 -0.35 10.37
C SER A 144 4.52 0.00 11.22
N ASP A 145 4.28 0.59 12.39
CA ASP A 145 5.29 0.81 13.41
C ASP A 145 4.86 0.14 14.72
N SER A 146 5.81 -0.43 15.45
CA SER A 146 5.53 -1.14 16.70
C SER A 146 6.64 -0.95 17.71
N GLN A 147 6.22 -0.72 18.97
CA GLN A 147 7.11 -0.48 20.09
C GLN A 147 6.53 -1.10 21.37
N GLU A 148 7.41 -1.50 22.28
CA GLU A 148 7.04 -1.92 23.63
C GLU A 148 7.08 -0.69 24.56
N THR A 149 6.00 -0.42 25.28
CA THR A 149 5.94 0.68 26.24
C THR A 149 4.87 0.41 27.30
N ASP A 150 5.15 0.78 28.55
CA ASP A 150 4.17 0.81 29.64
C ASP A 150 3.19 1.99 29.45
N ILE A 151 2.05 1.73 28.80
CA ILE A 151 1.05 2.76 28.45
C ILE A 151 0.21 3.12 29.66
N ASN A 152 -0.05 2.15 30.54
CA ASN A 152 -0.97 2.30 31.67
C ASN A 152 -0.27 2.61 33.01
N PHE A 153 1.07 2.64 33.02
CA PHE A 153 1.94 2.90 34.16
C PHE A 153 1.83 1.85 35.28
N ASP A 154 1.51 0.60 34.95
CA ASP A 154 1.44 -0.51 35.91
C ASP A 154 2.78 -1.24 36.13
N GLY A 155 3.81 -0.87 35.36
CA GLY A 155 5.14 -1.46 35.39
C GLY A 155 5.33 -2.65 34.44
N THR A 156 4.34 -2.95 33.58
CA THR A 156 4.40 -3.94 32.51
C THR A 156 4.39 -3.23 31.16
N ASP A 157 5.28 -3.61 30.25
CA ASP A 157 5.24 -3.06 28.89
C ASP A 157 4.09 -3.71 28.09
N GLU A 158 3.42 -2.90 27.29
CA GLU A 158 2.49 -3.35 26.25
C GLU A 158 3.08 -3.17 24.85
N THR A 159 2.72 -4.07 23.95
CA THR A 159 3.02 -3.90 22.52
C THR A 159 2.06 -2.87 21.95
N PHE A 160 2.55 -1.67 21.68
CA PHE A 160 1.85 -0.65 20.90
C PHE A 160 2.17 -0.85 19.42
N MET A 161 1.16 -0.80 18.57
CA MET A 161 1.30 -0.87 17.12
C MET A 161 0.40 0.17 16.46
N ALA A 162 0.96 0.94 15.53
CA ALA A 162 0.22 1.86 14.68
C ALA A 162 0.33 1.41 13.23
N ASN A 163 -0.81 1.15 12.61
CA ASN A 163 -0.93 0.83 11.19
C ASN A 163 -1.58 2.02 10.50
N VAL A 164 -0.85 2.61 9.55
CA VAL A 164 -1.31 3.73 8.75
C VAL A 164 -1.57 3.23 7.34
N THR A 165 -2.82 3.23 6.92
CA THR A 165 -3.23 2.84 5.57
C THR A 165 -3.41 4.08 4.71
N LEU A 166 -2.61 4.19 3.64
CA LEU A 166 -2.77 5.22 2.62
C LEU A 166 -3.59 4.68 1.44
N PHE A 167 -4.60 5.44 1.04
CA PHE A 167 -5.36 5.21 -0.17
C PHE A 167 -4.95 6.21 -1.23
N LEU A 168 -4.49 5.69 -2.36
CA LEU A 168 -3.92 6.44 -3.47
C LEU A 168 -4.70 6.15 -4.77
N THR A 169 -4.80 7.17 -5.62
CA THR A 169 -5.51 7.08 -6.91
C THR A 169 -4.70 7.67 -8.05
N LYS A 170 -4.85 7.11 -9.26
CA LYS A 170 -4.14 7.55 -10.47
C LYS A 170 -5.05 8.33 -11.41
#